data_AF-A0A6H2NJD6-F1
#
_entry.id   AF-A0A6H2NJD6-F1
#
_cell.length_a   1.000
_cell.length_b   1.000
_cell.length_c   1.000
_cell.angle_alpha   90.00
_cell.angle_beta   90.00
_cell.angle_gamma   90.00
#
_symmetry.space_group_name_H-M   'P 1'
#
loop_
_entity.id
_entity.type
_entity.pdbx_description
1 polymer ?
#
loop_
_entity_poly.entity_id
_entity_poly.type
_entity_poly.pdbx_seq_one_letter_code
_entity_poly.pdbx_strand_id
1 'polypeptide(L)'
;MADSVTIQDIYDLFKASQADLQASREEFDRRMAESKAEADRRIAKLEQLAANTRREVGRLGDRWGTFVEKLVEPAVLRLFQARGIDVQSTYRRAKSTRPAAPMEIDILAVDGDVAVAIEVKSRLAQQDVDDFCDKLKKFKLAFPEQASHQVYGAVAAIECVQDVDRYAYRKGLFVIRQCGDSVELANDDSFQPRAW
;
A
#
# COMPACT_ATOMS: atom_id res chain seq x y z
N MET A 1 -25.66 -59.93 61.26
CA MET A 1 -26.27 -58.65 61.67
C MET A 1 -25.61 -57.59 60.81
N ALA A 2 -26.37 -56.77 60.09
CA ALA A 2 -25.79 -55.66 59.36
C ALA A 2 -25.33 -54.63 60.40
N ASP A 3 -24.04 -54.26 60.37
CA ASP A 3 -23.55 -53.17 61.22
C ASP A 3 -24.37 -51.91 60.91
N SER A 4 -25.02 -51.38 61.95
CA SER A 4 -25.83 -50.18 61.83
C SER A 4 -24.92 -48.97 61.65
N VAL A 5 -25.10 -48.22 60.56
CA VAL A 5 -24.41 -46.95 60.32
C VAL A 5 -24.58 -46.03 61.52
N THR A 6 -23.46 -45.55 62.07
CA THR A 6 -23.44 -44.64 63.21
C THR A 6 -23.41 -43.18 62.76
N ILE A 7 -23.76 -42.26 63.67
CA ILE A 7 -23.63 -40.81 63.41
C ILE A 7 -22.17 -40.43 63.11
N GLN A 8 -21.20 -41.13 63.73
CA GLN A 8 -19.77 -40.90 63.49
C GLN A 8 -19.38 -41.23 62.04
N ASP A 9 -19.90 -42.34 61.49
CA ASP A 9 -19.66 -42.72 60.09
C ASP A 9 -20.18 -41.64 59.11
N ILE A 10 -21.31 -41.00 59.44
CA ILE A 10 -21.87 -39.89 58.66
C ILE A 10 -20.97 -38.65 58.74
N TYR A 11 -20.45 -38.32 59.93
CA TYR A 11 -19.53 -37.19 60.10
C TYR A 11 -18.20 -37.38 59.35
N ASP A 12 -17.66 -38.60 59.37
CA ASP A 12 -16.41 -38.90 58.69
C ASP A 12 -16.57 -38.88 57.16
N LEU A 13 -17.70 -39.40 56.65
CA LEU A 13 -18.07 -39.25 55.23
C LEU A 13 -18.22 -37.78 54.81
N PHE A 14 -18.86 -36.96 55.66
CA PHE A 14 -19.03 -35.53 55.37
C PHE A 14 -17.70 -34.78 55.35
N LYS A 15 -16.78 -35.07 56.28
CA LYS A 15 -15.42 -34.50 56.28
C LYS A 15 -14.63 -34.92 55.05
N ALA A 16 -14.68 -36.20 54.67
CA ALA A 16 -14.04 -36.70 53.46
C ALA A 16 -14.62 -36.00 52.21
N SER A 17 -15.93 -35.87 52.12
CA SER A 17 -16.61 -35.17 51.01
C SER A 17 -16.23 -33.68 50.92
N GLN A 18 -16.07 -32.98 52.05
CA GLN A 18 -15.60 -31.59 52.04
C GLN A 18 -14.15 -31.48 51.58
N ALA A 19 -13.28 -32.38 52.04
CA ALA A 19 -11.87 -32.41 51.64
C ALA A 19 -11.74 -32.69 50.13
N ASP A 20 -12.49 -33.66 49.61
CA ASP A 20 -12.53 -33.99 48.18
C ASP A 20 -13.06 -32.81 47.35
N LEU A 21 -14.12 -32.13 47.83
CA LEU A 21 -14.66 -30.95 47.16
C LEU A 21 -13.65 -29.79 47.13
N GLN A 22 -12.90 -29.58 48.22
CA GLN A 22 -11.87 -28.55 48.28
C GLN A 22 -10.72 -28.87 47.32
N ALA A 23 -10.22 -30.11 47.33
CA ALA A 23 -9.17 -30.54 46.41
C ALA A 23 -9.61 -30.43 44.94
N SER A 24 -10.86 -30.79 44.63
CA SER A 24 -11.42 -30.65 43.28
C SER A 24 -11.53 -29.18 42.83
N ARG A 25 -11.87 -28.26 43.75
CA ARG A 25 -11.91 -26.81 43.46
C ARG A 25 -10.52 -26.27 43.19
N GLU A 26 -9.54 -26.61 44.02
CA GLU A 26 -8.15 -26.19 43.84
C GLU A 26 -7.56 -26.71 42.51
N GLU A 27 -7.86 -27.96 42.15
CA GLU A 27 -7.46 -28.51 40.85
C GLU A 27 -8.16 -27.81 39.68
N PHE A 28 -9.45 -27.52 39.79
CA PHE A 28 -10.19 -26.78 38.77
C PHE A 28 -9.61 -25.38 38.57
N ASP A 29 -9.36 -24.65 39.66
CA ASP A 29 -8.77 -23.31 39.62
C ASP A 29 -7.37 -23.33 38.98
N ARG A 30 -6.55 -24.34 39.32
CA ARG A 30 -5.23 -24.54 38.69
C ARG A 30 -5.36 -24.78 37.19
N ARG A 31 -6.21 -25.71 36.77
CA ARG A 31 -6.43 -26.02 35.33
C ARG A 31 -6.98 -24.82 34.57
N MET A 32 -7.87 -24.04 35.18
CA MET A 32 -8.38 -22.80 34.61
C MET A 32 -7.30 -21.74 34.45
N ALA A 33 -6.44 -21.56 35.46
CA ALA A 33 -5.32 -20.62 35.40
C ALA A 33 -4.30 -21.02 34.31
N GLU A 34 -3.97 -22.31 34.22
CA GLU A 34 -3.10 -22.87 33.17
C GLU A 34 -3.70 -22.66 31.77
N SER A 35 -4.98 -23.00 31.60
CA SER A 35 -5.69 -22.82 30.33
C SER A 35 -5.75 -21.35 29.91
N LYS A 36 -5.96 -20.43 30.85
CA LYS A 36 -5.96 -18.99 30.58
C LYS A 36 -4.57 -18.51 30.17
N ALA A 37 -3.53 -18.91 30.91
CA ALA A 37 -2.15 -18.55 30.59
C ALA A 37 -1.72 -19.12 29.22
N GLU A 38 -2.16 -20.32 28.86
CA GLU A 38 -1.91 -20.88 27.54
C GLU A 38 -2.66 -20.11 26.44
N ALA A 39 -3.93 -19.76 26.68
CA ALA A 39 -4.72 -18.96 25.75
C ALA A 39 -4.06 -17.59 25.51
N ASP A 40 -3.63 -16.90 26.58
CA ASP A 40 -2.95 -15.61 26.50
C ASP A 40 -1.65 -15.72 25.69
N ARG A 41 -0.85 -16.77 25.90
CA ARG A 41 0.37 -17.04 25.12
C ARG A 41 0.06 -17.30 23.64
N ARG A 42 -1.00 -18.06 23.34
CA ARG A 42 -1.43 -18.35 21.96
C ARG A 42 -1.89 -17.07 21.27
N ILE A 43 -2.67 -16.22 21.94
CA ILE A 43 -3.12 -14.92 21.41
C ILE A 43 -1.92 -14.02 21.12
N ALA A 44 -1.00 -13.85 22.07
CA ALA A 44 0.20 -13.04 21.88
C ALA A 44 1.05 -13.52 20.68
N LYS A 45 1.20 -14.84 20.50
CA LYS A 45 1.90 -15.42 19.34
C LYS A 45 1.17 -15.15 18.02
N LEU A 46 -0.16 -15.21 18.01
CA LEU A 46 -0.98 -14.88 16.83
C LEU A 46 -0.86 -13.40 16.47
N GLU A 47 -0.91 -12.50 17.45
CA GLU A 47 -0.72 -11.06 17.23
C GLU A 47 0.66 -10.77 16.62
N GLN A 48 1.71 -11.41 17.15
CA GLN A 48 3.06 -11.28 16.60
C GLN A 48 3.15 -11.81 15.16
N LEU A 49 2.56 -12.98 14.87
CA LEU A 49 2.54 -13.54 13.52
C LEU A 49 1.77 -12.64 12.55
N ALA A 50 0.63 -12.10 12.96
CA ALA A 50 -0.15 -11.16 12.16
C ALA A 50 0.63 -9.87 11.88
N ALA A 51 1.31 -9.32 12.88
CA ALA A 51 2.15 -8.13 12.72
C ALA A 51 3.35 -8.39 11.78
N ASN A 52 3.97 -9.57 11.86
CA ASN A 52 5.04 -9.97 10.93
C ASN A 52 4.49 -10.10 9.50
N THR A 53 3.36 -10.77 9.34
CA THR A 53 2.72 -10.99 8.03
C THR A 53 2.36 -9.66 7.37
N ARG A 54 1.74 -8.74 8.11
CA ARG A 54 1.41 -7.38 7.60
C ARG A 54 2.66 -6.63 7.12
N ARG A 55 3.77 -6.74 7.86
CA ARG A 55 5.04 -6.11 7.47
C ARG A 55 5.62 -6.71 6.19
N GLU A 56 5.62 -8.02 6.05
CA GLU A 56 6.10 -8.68 4.83
C GLU A 56 5.23 -8.37 3.62
N VAL A 57 3.90 -8.35 3.78
CA VAL A 57 2.97 -7.92 2.72
C VAL A 57 3.24 -6.47 2.30
N GLY A 58 3.45 -5.56 3.26
CA GLY A 58 3.81 -4.17 2.96
C GLY A 58 5.11 -4.07 2.16
N ARG A 59 6.16 -4.80 2.58
CA ARG A 59 7.45 -4.84 1.85
C ARG A 59 7.32 -5.36 0.42
N LEU A 60 6.44 -6.32 0.18
CA LEU A 60 6.15 -6.81 -1.17
C LEU A 60 5.47 -5.72 -2.01
N GLY A 61 4.52 -4.97 -1.43
CA GLY A 61 3.89 -3.82 -2.08
C GLY A 61 4.90 -2.75 -2.50
N ASP A 62 5.81 -2.35 -1.61
CA ASP A 62 6.85 -1.35 -1.90
C ASP A 62 7.79 -1.79 -3.03
N ARG A 63 8.19 -3.08 -3.01
CA ARG A 63 9.03 -3.67 -4.06
C ARG A 63 8.29 -3.73 -5.39
N TRP A 64 6.99 -4.01 -5.37
CA TRP A 64 6.17 -4.02 -6.57
C TRP A 64 6.05 -2.62 -7.18
N GLY A 65 5.80 -1.58 -6.38
CA GLY A 65 5.82 -0.18 -6.85
C GLY A 65 7.15 0.18 -7.51
N THR A 66 8.27 -0.14 -6.83
CA THR A 66 9.61 0.10 -7.36
C THR A 66 9.87 -0.65 -8.68
N PHE A 67 9.34 -1.87 -8.81
CA PHE A 67 9.46 -2.66 -10.04
C PHE A 67 8.74 -1.98 -11.21
N VAL A 68 7.51 -1.53 -10.99
CA VAL A 68 6.72 -0.85 -12.03
C VAL A 68 7.39 0.47 -12.45
N GLU A 69 7.90 1.27 -11.51
CA GLU A 69 8.69 2.47 -11.82
C GLU A 69 9.89 2.15 -12.72
N LYS A 70 10.64 1.09 -12.37
CA LYS A 70 11.83 0.65 -13.14
C LYS A 70 11.49 0.07 -14.51
N LEU A 71 10.26 -0.39 -14.73
CA LEU A 71 9.80 -0.81 -16.05
C LEU A 71 9.50 0.41 -16.94
N VAL A 72 8.92 1.47 -16.36
CA VAL A 72 8.50 2.67 -17.09
C VAL A 72 9.67 3.58 -17.40
N GLU A 73 10.52 3.89 -16.41
CA GLU A 73 11.59 4.89 -16.51
C GLU A 73 12.47 4.75 -17.78
N PRO A 74 12.99 3.56 -18.14
CA PRO A 74 13.90 3.45 -19.29
C PRO A 74 13.25 3.81 -20.63
N ALA A 75 11.92 3.72 -20.73
CA ALA A 75 11.19 4.03 -21.96
C ALA A 75 10.80 5.50 -22.07
N VAL A 76 10.77 6.25 -20.96
CA VAL A 76 10.27 7.64 -20.90
C VAL A 76 10.94 8.54 -21.93
N LEU A 77 12.28 8.52 -21.99
CA LEU A 77 13.06 9.31 -22.93
C LEU A 77 12.62 9.05 -24.38
N ARG A 78 12.66 7.78 -24.80
CA ARG A 78 12.28 7.37 -26.16
C ARG A 78 10.83 7.72 -26.49
N LEU A 79 9.91 7.54 -25.54
CA LEU A 79 8.48 7.78 -25.75
C LEU A 79 8.19 9.27 -25.99
N PHE A 80 8.78 10.16 -25.20
CA PHE A 80 8.55 11.59 -25.34
C PHE A 80 9.33 12.19 -26.52
N GLN A 81 10.55 11.73 -26.78
CA GLN A 81 11.30 12.10 -28.00
C GLN A 81 10.53 11.75 -29.27
N ALA A 82 9.90 10.57 -29.32
CA ALA A 82 9.04 10.18 -30.44
C ALA A 82 7.80 11.08 -30.60
N ARG A 83 7.42 11.83 -29.56
CA ARG A 83 6.36 12.86 -29.59
C ARG A 83 6.87 14.28 -29.81
N GLY A 84 8.14 14.43 -30.19
CA GLY A 84 8.75 15.73 -30.42
C GLY A 84 9.06 16.52 -29.15
N ILE A 85 8.96 15.88 -27.98
CA ILE A 85 9.45 16.43 -26.71
C ILE A 85 10.86 15.89 -26.52
N ASP A 86 11.86 16.68 -26.86
CA ASP A 86 13.27 16.27 -26.88
C ASP A 86 13.85 16.11 -25.48
N VAL A 87 13.34 15.17 -24.68
CA VAL A 87 13.81 14.93 -23.32
C VAL A 87 15.22 14.34 -23.33
N GLN A 88 16.16 15.01 -22.64
CA GLN A 88 17.55 14.60 -22.45
C GLN A 88 17.80 14.04 -21.04
N SER A 89 16.93 14.34 -20.07
CA SER A 89 17.11 13.93 -18.69
C SER A 89 15.82 13.48 -18.00
N THR A 90 15.95 12.45 -17.15
CA THR A 90 14.87 11.96 -16.27
C THR A 90 15.36 11.92 -14.83
N TYR A 91 14.52 12.42 -13.92
CA TYR A 91 14.74 12.38 -12.48
C TYR A 91 13.71 11.46 -11.84
N ARG A 92 14.18 10.48 -11.08
CA ARG A 92 13.29 9.63 -10.29
C ARG A 92 12.95 10.28 -8.96
N ARG A 93 11.74 10.04 -8.47
CA ARG A 93 11.29 10.42 -7.13
C ARG A 93 11.61 11.88 -6.85
N ALA A 94 11.29 12.75 -7.82
CA ALA A 94 11.49 14.18 -7.70
C ALA A 94 10.66 14.66 -6.50
N LYS A 95 11.36 15.14 -5.47
CA LYS A 95 10.76 15.41 -4.17
C LYS A 95 10.94 16.87 -3.77
N SER A 96 9.83 17.50 -3.43
CA SER A 96 9.80 18.79 -2.77
C SER A 96 9.41 18.60 -1.31
N THR A 97 10.23 19.12 -0.40
CA THR A 97 9.97 19.17 1.05
C THR A 97 9.52 20.55 1.51
N ARG A 98 9.18 21.44 0.56
CA ARG A 98 8.74 22.81 0.85
C ARG A 98 7.43 22.76 1.65
N PRO A 99 7.33 23.47 2.78
CA PRO A 99 6.12 23.43 3.63
C PRO A 99 4.83 23.81 2.89
N ALA A 100 4.93 24.73 1.93
CA ALA A 100 3.78 25.20 1.16
C ALA A 100 3.23 24.16 0.17
N ALA A 101 4.06 23.23 -0.30
CA ALA A 101 3.70 22.24 -1.31
C ALA A 101 4.62 21.01 -1.25
N PRO A 102 4.53 20.18 -0.18
CA PRO A 102 5.24 18.91 -0.15
C PRO A 102 4.71 18.01 -1.27
N MET A 103 5.62 17.47 -2.08
CA MET A 103 5.27 16.72 -3.29
C MET A 103 6.33 15.68 -3.63
N GLU A 104 5.88 14.53 -4.14
CA GLU A 104 6.73 13.54 -4.79
C GLU A 104 6.10 13.21 -6.16
N ILE A 105 6.96 13.19 -7.18
CA ILE A 105 6.64 12.79 -8.55
C ILE A 105 7.54 11.60 -8.89
N ASP A 106 6.95 10.49 -9.31
CA ASP A 106 7.65 9.22 -9.47
C ASP A 106 8.77 9.34 -10.52
N ILE A 107 8.46 9.97 -11.66
CA ILE A 107 9.44 10.29 -12.70
C ILE A 107 9.15 11.70 -13.24
N LEU A 108 10.18 12.53 -13.31
CA LEU A 108 10.14 13.85 -13.92
C LEU A 108 11.09 13.89 -15.12
N ALA A 109 10.55 14.04 -16.31
CA ALA A 109 11.31 14.32 -17.52
C ALA A 109 11.41 15.84 -17.70
N VAL A 110 12.61 16.37 -17.93
CA VAL A 110 12.82 17.82 -18.14
C VAL A 110 13.69 18.04 -19.36
N ASP A 111 13.25 18.95 -20.23
CA ASP A 111 14.09 19.51 -21.28
C ASP A 111 13.69 20.91 -21.72
N GLY A 112 14.68 21.76 -21.98
CA GLY A 112 14.47 23.08 -22.55
C GLY A 112 13.42 23.87 -21.79
N ASP A 113 12.26 24.03 -22.40
CA ASP A 113 11.09 24.73 -21.88
C ASP A 113 9.93 23.80 -21.51
N VAL A 114 10.11 22.48 -21.51
CA VAL A 114 9.08 21.47 -21.20
C VAL A 114 9.49 20.61 -20.01
N ALA A 115 8.52 20.33 -19.13
CA ALA A 115 8.67 19.32 -18.09
C ALA A 115 7.47 18.38 -18.12
N VAL A 116 7.70 17.07 -18.06
CA VAL A 116 6.65 16.05 -17.99
C VAL A 116 6.74 15.34 -16.65
N ALA A 117 5.77 15.60 -15.78
CA ALA A 117 5.61 14.90 -14.52
C ALA A 117 4.82 13.61 -14.74
N ILE A 118 5.32 12.49 -14.22
CA ILE A 118 4.78 11.15 -14.47
C ILE A 118 4.48 10.48 -13.13
N GLU A 119 3.22 10.06 -12.96
CA GLU A 119 2.80 9.20 -11.86
C GLU A 119 2.71 7.75 -12.35
N VAL A 120 3.25 6.83 -11.58
CA VAL A 120 3.32 5.40 -11.92
C VAL A 120 2.42 4.61 -10.97
N LYS A 121 1.53 3.78 -11.54
CA LYS A 121 0.63 2.89 -10.79
C LYS A 121 0.74 1.47 -11.32
N SER A 122 0.68 0.48 -10.43
CA SER A 122 0.51 -0.91 -10.88
C SER A 122 -0.87 -1.10 -11.52
N ARG A 123 -1.89 -0.52 -10.92
CA ARG A 123 -3.27 -0.51 -11.40
C ARG A 123 -3.81 0.91 -11.30
N LEU A 124 -4.23 1.49 -12.41
CA LEU A 124 -4.73 2.85 -12.47
C LEU A 124 -6.25 2.88 -12.26
N ALA A 125 -6.68 3.63 -11.25
CA ALA A 125 -8.08 3.96 -11.02
C ALA A 125 -8.38 5.43 -11.37
N GLN A 126 -9.66 5.75 -11.53
CA GLN A 126 -10.09 7.12 -11.84
C GLN A 126 -9.65 8.11 -10.75
N GLN A 127 -9.72 7.70 -9.47
CA GLN A 127 -9.29 8.53 -8.35
C GLN A 127 -7.80 8.91 -8.45
N ASP A 128 -6.94 7.98 -8.88
CA ASP A 128 -5.51 8.28 -9.06
C ASP A 128 -5.29 9.39 -10.10
N VAL A 129 -6.09 9.39 -11.17
CA VAL A 129 -6.04 10.42 -12.21
C VAL A 129 -6.46 11.77 -11.65
N ASP A 130 -7.55 11.81 -10.89
CA ASP A 130 -8.06 13.05 -10.28
C ASP A 130 -7.07 13.61 -9.24
N ASP A 131 -6.53 12.75 -8.37
CA ASP A 131 -5.52 13.11 -7.38
C ASP A 131 -4.25 13.64 -8.06
N PHE A 132 -3.82 13.02 -9.16
CA PHE A 132 -2.65 13.47 -9.90
C PHE A 132 -2.89 14.81 -10.59
N CYS A 133 -4.07 15.03 -11.18
CA CYS A 133 -4.45 16.35 -11.71
C CYS A 133 -4.39 17.44 -10.62
N ASP A 134 -4.86 17.15 -9.40
CA ASP A 134 -4.77 18.08 -8.27
C ASP A 134 -3.33 18.31 -7.80
N LYS A 135 -2.48 17.27 -7.87
CA LYS A 135 -1.03 17.37 -7.62
C LYS A 135 -0.40 18.31 -8.65
N LEU A 136 -0.69 18.14 -9.95
CA LEU A 136 -0.14 18.96 -11.05
C LEU A 136 -0.47 20.45 -10.92
N LYS A 137 -1.69 20.81 -10.46
CA LYS A 137 -2.06 22.22 -10.20
C LYS A 137 -1.14 22.93 -9.20
N LYS A 138 -0.46 22.17 -8.34
CA LYS A 138 0.47 22.68 -7.31
C LYS A 138 1.94 22.46 -7.72
N PHE A 139 2.20 21.91 -8.90
CA PHE A 139 3.54 21.48 -9.30
C PHE A 139 4.55 22.63 -9.28
N LYS A 140 4.22 23.77 -9.89
CA LYS A 140 5.12 24.94 -9.92
C LYS A 140 5.35 25.59 -8.54
N LEU A 141 4.45 25.37 -7.58
CA LEU A 141 4.67 25.77 -6.18
C LEU A 141 5.68 24.83 -5.49
N ALA A 142 5.63 23.54 -5.82
CA ALA A 142 6.54 22.52 -5.30
C ALA A 142 7.93 22.62 -5.94
N PHE A 143 8.00 22.87 -7.25
CA PHE A 143 9.20 22.91 -8.09
C PHE A 143 9.30 24.27 -8.81
N PRO A 144 9.59 25.37 -8.09
CA PRO A 144 9.64 26.70 -8.69
C PRO A 144 10.75 26.88 -9.74
N GLU A 145 11.80 26.05 -9.70
CA GLU A 145 12.81 25.97 -10.75
C GLU A 145 12.22 25.55 -12.11
N GLN A 146 11.05 24.91 -12.11
CA GLN A 146 10.31 24.53 -13.31
C GLN A 146 9.22 25.55 -13.68
N ALA A 147 9.14 26.72 -13.03
CA ALA A 147 8.04 27.66 -13.22
C ALA A 147 7.92 28.20 -14.65
N SER A 148 9.05 28.41 -15.33
CA SER A 148 9.12 28.83 -16.73
C SER A 148 8.79 27.72 -17.73
N HIS A 149 8.80 26.46 -17.30
CA HIS A 149 8.53 25.34 -18.20
C HIS A 149 7.03 25.19 -18.44
N GLN A 150 6.68 24.70 -19.62
CA GLN A 150 5.39 24.14 -19.93
C GLN A 150 5.31 22.75 -19.30
N VAL A 151 4.50 22.63 -18.25
CA VAL A 151 4.40 21.39 -17.47
C VAL A 151 3.27 20.54 -18.03
N TYR A 152 3.59 19.32 -18.44
CA TYR A 152 2.62 18.29 -18.83
C TYR A 152 2.56 17.19 -17.79
N GLY A 153 1.45 16.45 -17.80
CA GLY A 153 1.25 15.29 -16.92
C GLY A 153 1.17 14.00 -17.71
N ALA A 154 1.68 12.92 -17.14
CA ALA A 154 1.52 11.57 -17.64
C ALA A 154 1.15 10.60 -16.51
N VAL A 155 0.33 9.60 -16.82
CA VAL A 155 0.09 8.45 -15.95
C VAL A 155 0.62 7.21 -16.64
N ALA A 156 1.37 6.39 -15.89
CA ALA A 156 1.89 5.12 -16.37
C ALA A 156 1.28 3.97 -15.57
N ALA A 157 0.77 2.95 -16.26
CA ALA A 157 0.19 1.80 -15.57
C ALA A 157 0.40 0.45 -16.25
N ILE A 158 0.47 -0.60 -15.42
CA ILE A 158 0.46 -1.99 -15.91
C ILE A 158 -0.98 -2.38 -16.29
N GLU A 159 -1.93 -2.15 -15.39
CA GLU A 159 -3.35 -2.42 -15.61
C GLU A 159 -4.16 -1.11 -15.62
N CYS A 160 -4.88 -0.85 -16.72
CA CYS A 160 -5.89 0.21 -16.80
C CYS A 160 -7.28 -0.42 -16.71
N VAL A 161 -8.05 -0.04 -15.69
CA VAL A 161 -9.39 -0.59 -15.43
C VAL A 161 -10.44 0.31 -16.10
N GLN A 162 -11.55 -0.25 -16.60
CA GLN A 162 -12.79 0.51 -16.89
C GLN A 162 -12.61 1.85 -17.64
N ASP A 163 -11.96 1.86 -18.81
CA ASP A 163 -11.77 3.07 -19.63
C ASP A 163 -11.04 4.24 -18.92
N VAL A 164 -10.32 3.99 -17.81
CA VAL A 164 -9.59 5.02 -17.07
C VAL A 164 -8.46 5.64 -17.92
N ASP A 165 -7.90 4.88 -18.86
CA ASP A 165 -6.99 5.39 -19.89
C ASP A 165 -7.64 6.50 -20.74
N ARG A 166 -8.88 6.28 -21.20
CA ARG A 166 -9.65 7.30 -21.93
C ARG A 166 -10.01 8.48 -21.05
N TYR A 167 -10.23 8.26 -19.75
CA TYR A 167 -10.46 9.34 -18.80
C TYR A 167 -9.22 10.22 -18.63
N ALA A 168 -8.06 9.62 -18.39
CA ALA A 168 -6.77 10.32 -18.32
C ALA A 168 -6.45 11.07 -19.62
N TYR A 169 -6.69 10.45 -20.77
CA TYR A 169 -6.60 11.10 -22.08
C TYR A 169 -7.47 12.37 -22.13
N ARG A 170 -8.74 12.30 -21.75
CA ARG A 170 -9.65 13.47 -21.75
C ARG A 170 -9.25 14.56 -20.75
N LYS A 171 -8.52 14.22 -19.68
CA LYS A 171 -7.94 15.21 -18.75
C LYS A 171 -6.69 15.90 -19.30
N GLY A 172 -6.24 15.51 -20.50
CA GLY A 172 -5.05 16.05 -21.14
C GLY A 172 -3.75 15.45 -20.58
N LEU A 173 -3.81 14.22 -20.06
CA LEU A 173 -2.63 13.48 -19.61
C LEU A 173 -2.15 12.52 -20.69
N PHE A 174 -0.82 12.40 -20.82
CA PHE A 174 -0.24 11.26 -21.50
C PHE A 174 -0.57 9.97 -20.71
N VAL A 175 -0.79 8.89 -21.44
CA VAL A 175 -1.11 7.57 -20.88
C VAL A 175 -0.06 6.60 -21.38
N ILE A 176 0.76 6.10 -20.47
CA ILE A 176 1.76 5.08 -20.73
C ILE A 176 1.19 3.75 -20.24
N ARG A 177 1.13 2.75 -21.12
CA ARG A 177 0.62 1.42 -20.76
C ARG A 177 1.64 0.33 -21.05
N GLN A 178 1.53 -0.79 -20.35
CA GLN A 178 2.29 -1.99 -20.70
C GLN A 178 1.96 -2.44 -22.13
N CYS A 179 3.00 -2.75 -22.91
CA CYS A 179 2.89 -3.36 -24.23
C CYS A 179 4.05 -4.33 -24.44
N GLY A 180 3.73 -5.62 -24.56
CA GLY A 180 4.72 -6.70 -24.60
C GLY A 180 5.64 -6.65 -23.36
N ASP A 181 6.95 -6.65 -23.62
CA ASP A 181 7.99 -6.63 -22.58
C ASP A 181 8.39 -5.21 -22.13
N SER A 182 7.67 -4.17 -22.60
CA SER A 182 7.96 -2.77 -22.30
C SER A 182 6.67 -1.96 -22.14
N VAL A 183 6.74 -0.65 -22.40
CA VAL A 183 5.64 0.29 -22.34
C VAL A 183 5.55 1.14 -23.62
N GLU A 184 4.34 1.62 -23.90
CA GLU A 184 4.03 2.50 -25.02
C GLU A 184 3.13 3.67 -24.59
N LEU A 185 3.11 4.73 -25.41
CA LEU A 185 2.08 5.77 -25.29
C LEU A 185 0.79 5.28 -25.93
N ALA A 186 -0.29 5.25 -25.15
CA ALA A 186 -1.62 4.85 -25.61
C ALA A 186 -2.37 5.99 -26.31
N ASN A 187 -1.96 7.25 -26.09
CA ASN A 187 -2.54 8.39 -26.80
C ASN A 187 -2.31 8.25 -28.31
N ASP A 188 -3.24 8.68 -29.14
CA ASP A 188 -3.01 8.81 -30.59
C ASP A 188 -2.15 10.04 -30.93
N ASP A 189 -1.82 10.21 -32.21
CA ASP A 189 -0.98 11.32 -32.71
C ASP A 189 -1.70 12.68 -32.73
N SER A 190 -3.03 12.68 -32.64
CA SER A 190 -3.83 13.91 -32.59
C SER A 190 -3.96 14.48 -31.16
N PHE A 191 -3.58 13.68 -30.16
CA PHE A 191 -3.63 14.06 -28.76
C PHE A 191 -2.86 15.36 -28.47
N GLN A 192 -3.53 16.27 -27.76
CA GLN A 192 -2.94 17.52 -27.27
C GLN A 192 -2.87 17.49 -25.74
N PRO A 193 -1.67 17.50 -25.14
CA PRO A 193 -1.54 17.48 -23.69
C PRO A 193 -1.99 18.81 -23.09
N ARG A 194 -2.57 18.76 -21.90
CA ARG A 194 -2.89 19.95 -21.12
C ARG A 194 -1.64 20.45 -20.41
N ALA A 195 -1.35 21.75 -20.54
CA ALA A 195 -0.37 22.42 -19.71
C ALA A 195 -0.94 22.73 -18.31
N TRP A 196 -0.12 22.54 -17.27
CA TRP A 196 -0.48 22.68 -15.85
C TRP A 196 0.26 23.83 -15.14
#